data_AF-A0A2A4NVH9-F1
#
_entry.id   AF-A0A2A4NVH9-F1
#
_cell.length_a   1.000
_cell.length_b   1.000
_cell.length_c   1.000
_cell.angle_alpha   90.00
_cell.angle_beta   90.00
_cell.angle_gamma   90.00
#
_symmetry.space_group_name_H-M   'P 1'
#
loop_
_entity.id
_entity.type
_entity.pdbx_description
1 polymer ?
#
loop_
_entity_poly.entity_id
_entity_poly.type
_entity_poly.pdbx_seq_one_letter_code
_entity_poly.pdbx_strand_id
1 'polypeptide(L)'
;MRERDGGGALAGFGSAKCSNEEAYLFQKLVRVAFGTNNVDHCTRLCHASSVAALLQTIGSGAVTTTFGDIENSDFAIVAGSNTTANHPVTATFLQ
;
A
#
# COMPACT_ATOMS: atom_id res chain seq x y z
N MET A 1 0.97 24.75 17.48
CA MET A 1 2.03 23.76 17.21
C MET A 1 2.77 24.12 15.92
N ARG A 2 2.10 24.15 14.75
CA ARG A 2 2.73 24.62 13.49
C ARG A 2 3.41 25.99 13.59
N GLU A 3 2.75 27.00 14.18
CA GLU A 3 3.33 28.35 14.33
C GLU A 3 4.49 28.42 15.34
N ARG A 4 4.47 27.55 16.36
CA ARG A 4 5.45 27.54 17.45
C ARG A 4 6.68 26.69 17.12
N ASP A 5 6.47 25.53 16.50
CA ASP A 5 7.44 24.45 16.35
C ASP A 5 7.71 24.08 14.86
N GLY A 6 7.04 24.76 13.93
CA GLY A 6 7.11 24.48 12.49
C GLY A 6 6.22 23.31 12.03
N GLY A 7 6.04 23.18 10.71
CA GLY A 7 5.26 22.09 10.12
C GLY A 7 5.87 20.70 10.33
N GLY A 8 7.19 20.62 10.40
CA GLY A 8 7.93 19.36 10.62
C GLY A 8 7.67 18.70 11.98
N ALA A 9 7.09 19.43 12.96
CA ALA A 9 6.67 18.88 14.24
C ALA A 9 5.33 18.13 14.19
N LEU A 10 4.64 18.15 13.05
CA LEU A 10 3.37 17.44 12.83
C LEU A 10 3.59 16.25 11.90
N ALA A 11 2.76 15.22 12.07
CA ALA A 11 2.72 14.05 11.20
C ALA A 11 1.28 13.53 11.04
N GLY A 12 1.01 12.82 9.95
CA GLY A 12 -0.26 12.16 9.71
C GLY A 12 -0.07 10.71 9.30
N PHE A 13 -0.89 9.81 9.88
CA PHE A 13 -0.91 8.40 9.54
C PHE A 13 -2.25 8.03 8.89
N GLY A 14 -2.21 7.77 7.58
CA GLY A 14 -3.36 7.36 6.79
C GLY A 14 -3.69 5.87 6.94
N SER A 15 -4.88 5.49 6.49
CA SER A 15 -5.46 4.15 6.65
C SER A 15 -5.86 3.55 5.31
N ALA A 16 -5.49 2.28 5.07
CA ALA A 16 -5.93 1.52 3.90
C ALA A 16 -7.42 1.14 3.94
N LYS A 17 -8.10 1.36 5.06
CA LYS A 17 -9.54 1.10 5.20
C LYS A 17 -10.40 2.25 4.67
N CYS A 18 -9.80 3.43 4.49
CA CYS A 18 -10.45 4.62 3.96
C CYS A 18 -10.45 4.58 2.42
N SER A 19 -11.27 5.42 1.80
CA SER A 19 -11.31 5.54 0.35
C SER A 19 -10.07 6.25 -0.21
N ASN A 20 -9.86 6.15 -1.51
CA ASN A 20 -8.76 6.86 -2.18
C ASN A 20 -8.93 8.38 -2.11
N GLU A 21 -10.17 8.86 -2.14
CA GLU A 21 -10.52 10.27 -1.98
C GLU A 21 -10.17 10.77 -0.58
N GLU A 22 -10.49 9.99 0.45
CA GLU A 22 -10.12 10.29 1.85
C GLU A 22 -8.60 10.28 2.02
N ALA A 23 -7.90 9.30 1.45
CA ALA A 23 -6.44 9.25 1.46
C ALA A 23 -5.83 10.48 0.76
N TYR A 24 -6.40 10.91 -0.38
CA TYR A 24 -5.98 12.10 -1.09
C TYR A 24 -6.22 13.37 -0.28
N LEU A 25 -7.40 13.53 0.33
CA LEU A 25 -7.71 14.68 1.18
C LEU A 25 -6.80 14.73 2.41
N PHE A 26 -6.54 13.57 3.03
CA PHE A 26 -5.68 13.45 4.19
C PHE A 26 -4.23 13.85 3.89
N GLN A 27 -3.62 13.30 2.84
CA GLN A 27 -2.27 13.71 2.46
C GLN A 27 -2.21 15.19 2.07
N LYS A 28 -3.28 15.72 1.45
CA LYS A 28 -3.35 17.13 1.07
C LYS A 28 -3.43 18.03 2.29
N LEU A 29 -4.20 17.64 3.32
CA LEU A 29 -4.24 18.33 4.60
C LEU A 29 -2.84 18.41 5.23
N VAL A 30 -2.13 17.27 5.32
CA VAL A 30 -0.79 17.23 5.91
C VAL A 30 0.20 18.08 5.11
N ARG A 31 0.22 17.94 3.78
CA ARG A 31 1.16 18.67 2.93
C ARG A 31 0.87 20.17 2.86
N VAL A 32 -0.39 20.56 2.69
CA VAL A 32 -0.77 21.96 2.43
C VAL A 32 -1.08 22.71 3.73
N ALA A 33 -1.90 22.13 4.62
CA ALA A 33 -2.32 22.83 5.84
C ALA A 33 -1.27 22.74 6.95
N PHE A 34 -0.63 21.58 7.14
CA PHE A 34 0.44 21.44 8.13
C PHE A 34 1.79 21.92 7.57
N GLY A 35 1.99 21.89 6.25
CA GLY A 35 3.21 22.35 5.61
C GLY A 35 4.37 21.37 5.78
N THR A 36 4.10 20.06 5.74
CA THR A 36 5.10 19.01 5.92
C THR A 36 4.81 17.78 5.05
N ASN A 37 5.85 17.03 4.72
CA ASN A 37 5.75 15.74 4.04
C ASN A 37 5.72 14.55 5.01
N ASN A 38 5.60 14.79 6.31
CA ASN A 38 5.44 13.75 7.34
C ASN A 38 4.06 13.09 7.27
N VAL A 39 3.76 12.44 6.15
CA VAL A 39 2.57 11.63 5.93
C VAL A 39 2.99 10.21 5.61
N ASP A 40 2.41 9.26 6.31
CA ASP A 40 2.69 7.84 6.12
C ASP A 40 1.40 7.00 6.08
N HIS A 41 1.52 5.74 5.69
CA HIS A 41 0.40 4.83 5.48
C HIS A 41 0.72 3.44 5.99
N CYS A 42 -0.30 2.67 6.39
CA CYS A 42 -0.11 1.28 6.87
C CYS A 42 0.64 0.36 5.89
N THR A 43 0.67 0.70 4.60
CA THR A 43 1.49 0.03 3.58
C THR A 43 2.98 -0.01 3.95
N ARG A 44 3.48 0.94 4.75
CA ARG A 44 4.87 0.94 5.23
C ARG A 44 5.24 -0.36 5.94
N LEU A 45 4.34 -0.89 6.75
CA LEU A 45 4.57 -2.11 7.52
C LEU A 45 4.25 -3.38 6.74
N CYS A 46 3.54 -3.26 5.62
CA CYS A 46 2.98 -4.40 4.90
C CYS A 46 3.75 -4.69 3.60
N HIS A 47 3.78 -3.73 2.68
CA HIS A 47 4.24 -3.93 1.30
C HIS A 47 5.26 -2.89 0.82
N ALA A 48 5.80 -2.05 1.71
CA ALA A 48 6.82 -1.08 1.28
C ALA A 48 8.09 -1.75 0.73
N SER A 49 8.47 -2.92 1.26
CA SER A 49 9.60 -3.69 0.75
C SER A 49 9.36 -4.19 -0.68
N SER A 50 8.16 -4.73 -0.97
CA SER A 50 7.80 -5.18 -2.32
C SER A 50 7.69 -4.00 -3.29
N VAL A 51 7.11 -2.87 -2.87
CA VAL A 51 7.06 -1.65 -3.69
C VAL A 51 8.47 -1.21 -4.08
N ALA A 52 9.40 -1.14 -3.13
CA ALA A 52 10.78 -0.75 -3.40
C ALA A 52 11.48 -1.73 -4.35
N ALA A 53 11.36 -3.05 -4.10
CA ALA A 53 11.99 -4.07 -4.92
C ALA A 53 11.45 -4.07 -6.36
N LEU A 54 10.12 -4.08 -6.53
CA LEU A 54 9.48 -4.13 -7.85
C LEU A 54 9.74 -2.85 -8.66
N LEU A 55 9.76 -1.68 -8.02
CA LEU A 55 10.16 -0.43 -8.71
C LEU A 55 11.59 -0.50 -9.26
N GLN A 56 12.52 -1.11 -8.52
CA GLN A 56 13.91 -1.25 -8.97
C GLN A 56 14.09 -2.31 -10.05
N THR A 57 13.31 -3.38 -10.05
CA THR A 57 13.49 -4.51 -10.97
C THR A 57 12.65 -4.43 -12.23
N ILE A 58 11.40 -3.98 -12.13
CA ILE A 58 10.41 -4.00 -13.22
C ILE A 58 9.72 -2.64 -13.44
N GLY A 59 10.11 -1.60 -12.70
CA GLY A 59 9.64 -0.22 -12.92
C GLY A 59 8.23 0.10 -12.39
N SER A 60 7.56 -0.84 -11.73
CA SER A 60 6.23 -0.64 -11.12
C SER A 60 6.22 -1.19 -9.70
N GLY A 61 5.59 -0.47 -8.76
CA GLY A 61 5.39 -0.96 -7.38
C GLY A 61 4.11 -1.78 -7.18
N ALA A 62 3.33 -1.99 -8.24
CA ALA A 62 2.05 -2.68 -8.20
C ALA A 62 2.18 -4.16 -8.61
N VAL A 63 1.12 -4.93 -8.37
CA VAL A 63 1.00 -6.31 -8.87
C VAL A 63 1.03 -6.32 -10.40
N THR A 64 1.62 -7.35 -10.99
CA THR A 64 1.81 -7.47 -12.45
C THR A 64 0.67 -8.17 -13.16
N THR A 65 -0.13 -8.95 -12.44
CA THR A 65 -1.23 -9.77 -12.97
C THR A 65 -2.48 -9.60 -12.10
N THR A 66 -3.60 -10.11 -12.59
CA THR A 66 -4.85 -10.23 -11.84
C THR A 66 -5.01 -11.63 -11.27
N PHE A 67 -5.95 -11.83 -10.35
CA PHE A 67 -6.21 -13.17 -9.79
C PHE A 67 -6.73 -14.16 -10.83
N GLY A 68 -7.49 -13.71 -11.83
CA GLY A 68 -8.04 -14.58 -12.88
C GLY A 68 -6.98 -15.15 -13.83
N ASP A 69 -5.80 -14.51 -13.91
CA ASP A 69 -4.72 -14.98 -14.80
C ASP A 69 -4.17 -16.35 -14.40
N ILE A 70 -4.50 -16.83 -13.19
CA ILE A 70 -4.10 -18.15 -12.73
C ILE A 70 -4.75 -19.30 -13.52
N GLU A 71 -5.92 -19.08 -14.11
CA GLU A 71 -6.56 -20.08 -14.99
C GLU A 71 -5.74 -20.36 -16.25
N ASN A 72 -4.88 -19.40 -16.65
CA ASN A 72 -3.97 -19.52 -17.77
C ASN A 72 -2.58 -20.04 -17.37
N SER A 73 -2.38 -20.43 -16.10
CA SER A 73 -1.09 -20.88 -15.58
C SER A 73 -1.05 -22.40 -15.42
N ASP A 74 0.04 -23.02 -15.89
CA ASP A 74 0.29 -24.45 -15.66
C ASP A 74 0.81 -24.74 -14.24
N PHE A 75 1.29 -23.69 -13.54
CA PHE A 75 1.95 -23.81 -12.25
C PHE A 75 1.89 -22.51 -11.43
N ALA A 76 1.68 -22.64 -10.12
CA ALA A 76 1.67 -21.54 -9.17
C ALA A 76 2.67 -21.77 -8.02
N ILE A 77 3.46 -20.74 -7.69
CA ILE A 77 4.35 -20.72 -6.52
C ILE A 77 3.76 -19.79 -5.47
N VAL A 78 3.54 -20.30 -4.26
CA VAL A 78 3.12 -19.51 -3.10
C VAL A 78 4.25 -19.44 -2.09
N ALA A 79 4.82 -18.25 -1.89
CA ALA A 79 5.92 -18.02 -0.95
C ALA A 79 5.51 -17.01 0.14
N GLY A 80 5.63 -17.41 1.40
CA GLY A 80 5.38 -16.52 2.55
C GLY A 80 3.93 -16.05 2.72
N SER A 81 2.94 -16.76 2.16
CA SER A 81 1.52 -16.40 2.23
C SER A 81 0.68 -17.53 2.84
N ASN A 82 -0.29 -17.15 3.68
CA ASN A 82 -1.41 -18.00 4.07
C ASN A 82 -2.68 -17.49 3.37
N THR A 83 -2.78 -17.76 2.07
CA THR A 83 -3.83 -17.20 1.20
C THR A 83 -5.23 -17.63 1.64
N THR A 84 -5.41 -18.86 2.12
CA THR A 84 -6.71 -19.37 2.57
C THR A 84 -7.28 -18.59 3.75
N ALA A 85 -6.44 -18.16 4.69
CA ALA A 85 -6.88 -17.38 5.85
C ALA A 85 -7.06 -15.88 5.53
N ASN A 86 -6.13 -15.32 4.75
CA ASN A 86 -6.06 -13.86 4.56
C ASN A 86 -6.84 -13.37 3.33
N HIS A 87 -7.00 -14.23 2.32
CA HIS A 87 -7.67 -13.92 1.05
C HIS A 87 -8.51 -15.13 0.58
N PRO A 88 -9.55 -15.55 1.34
CA PRO A 88 -10.29 -16.79 1.08
C PRO A 88 -10.92 -16.85 -0.32
N VAL A 89 -11.38 -15.72 -0.86
CA VAL A 89 -11.92 -15.66 -2.24
C VAL A 89 -10.82 -15.84 -3.27
N THR A 90 -9.61 -15.30 -3.06
CA THR A 90 -8.48 -15.54 -3.95
C THR A 90 -8.04 -17.01 -3.90
N ALA A 91 -8.13 -17.65 -2.74
CA ALA A 91 -7.76 -19.05 -2.58
C ALA A 91 -8.62 -20.00 -3.44
N THR A 92 -9.85 -19.64 -3.81
CA THR A 92 -10.68 -20.49 -4.67
C THR A 92 -10.16 -20.58 -6.11
N PHE A 93 -9.32 -19.64 -6.55
CA PHE A 93 -8.68 -19.69 -7.87
C PHE A 93 -7.37 -20.52 -7.88
N LEU A 94 -6.87 -20.91 -6.70
CA LEU A 94 -5.66 -21.73 -6.53
C LEU A 94 -5.96 -23.24 -6.44
N GLN A 95 -7.22 -23.65 -6.63
CA GLN A 95 -7.70 -25.03 -6.43
C GLN A 95 -7.71 -25.85 -7.71
#